data_AF-A0AAV0KLW5-F1
#
_entry.id   AF-A0AAV0KLW5-F1
#
_cell.length_a   1.000
_cell.length_b   1.000
_cell.length_c   1.000
_cell.angle_alpha   90.00
_cell.angle_beta   90.00
_cell.angle_gamma   90.00
#
_symmetry.space_group_name_H-M   'P 1'
#
loop_
_entity.id
_entity.type
_entity.pdbx_description
1 polymer ?
#
loop_
_entity_poly.entity_id
_entity_poly.type
_entity_poly.pdbx_seq_one_letter_code
_entity_poly.pdbx_strand_id
1 'polypeptide(L)'
;MTTPLPSPASTLPLLFLLLLLLLHPFPAIANLHNLRTKSLKLPPTHSTKPTEFFEVTKPISLPNTIPCIHHIFTHDFASTFVKPPFLTNYTPPSHCPSSHGFSKIVLEWNATCKGRQFDRIFGLWLGGVELLRSCTAEPRPNGILWTVRKDVTKYSSSLLSKRRQDLAVFLGNIVDGTYTGIYHVNVSIYFYPASGENSGGGGNSKAADLILPISRNVENLNDGLWFQIENSSTRIESSEFTIPSNAYRAVLEVYVSPHQDDEFWYTNYPNDYIVANNLTSTPGNGPFREVVVSLDGVITVGAVWPFTVIYTGGINPLLWRPISGIGSFDLPTYDIELTPVLGNLLDGKAHSLGFSVTNGLSVWFVDANLHLWVDREGEKTTEGKLVAHGSELGLTSDANFTGLNGKFETGASRWVSTEGWVKSSNGNITTRFDQRFSYSNSMEMGKGGDSQRVKQRCNVSDKVSFSGGGPSLRSTNRFSVELYTDSKAGRNNTVLLETRLALGLGNRRFRGGKEVSRLGNLQRARGEMVVQGDLVSGGFGATKQWYNYGGEEEKCYFRDVSSKNYTIVHDRQGIKCHK
;
A
#
# COMPACT_ATOMS: atom_id res chain seq x y z
N MET A 1 43.02 20.33 41.39
CA MET A 1 42.83 18.89 41.59
C MET A 1 41.38 18.66 41.94
N THR A 2 40.54 18.35 40.96
CA THR A 2 39.21 17.76 41.15
C THR A 2 38.81 17.16 39.81
N THR A 3 38.66 15.85 39.82
CA THR A 3 38.19 14.96 38.76
C THR A 3 36.73 15.27 38.37
N PRO A 4 36.34 15.18 37.09
CA PRO A 4 34.94 15.05 36.73
C PRO A 4 34.52 13.56 36.78
N LEU A 5 33.41 13.27 37.47
CA LEU A 5 32.74 11.97 37.43
C LEU A 5 32.11 11.71 36.05
N PRO A 6 31.99 10.43 35.64
CA PRO A 6 31.47 10.06 34.33
C PRO A 6 29.94 10.15 34.27
N SER A 7 29.44 10.53 33.09
CA SER A 7 28.05 10.46 32.69
C SER A 7 27.52 9.01 32.68
N PRO A 8 26.28 8.76 33.16
CA PRO A 8 25.70 7.43 33.05
C PRO A 8 25.27 7.18 31.59
N ALA A 9 25.77 6.08 31.04
CA ALA A 9 25.38 5.57 29.74
C ALA A 9 23.87 5.31 29.69
N SER A 10 23.21 5.93 28.71
CA SER A 10 21.81 5.69 28.37
C SER A 10 21.71 4.34 27.65
N THR A 11 21.45 3.27 28.40
CA THR A 11 21.10 1.96 27.85
C THR A 11 19.58 1.84 27.72
N LEU A 12 19.05 2.12 26.53
CA LEU A 12 17.75 1.65 26.00
C LEU A 12 17.91 1.64 24.46
N PRO A 13 17.23 0.76 23.68
CA PRO A 13 15.98 0.07 24.00
C PRO A 13 15.94 -1.44 23.63
N LEU A 14 15.27 -2.26 24.45
CA LEU A 14 14.89 -3.64 24.08
C LEU A 14 13.39 -3.94 24.32
N LEU A 15 12.53 -2.91 24.40
CA LEU A 15 11.16 -3.05 24.89
C LEU A 15 10.07 -2.46 23.96
N PHE A 16 10.27 -2.47 22.64
CA PHE A 16 9.33 -1.86 21.70
C PHE A 16 8.63 -2.83 20.73
N LEU A 17 8.55 -4.13 21.04
CA LEU A 17 7.98 -5.12 20.11
C LEU A 17 6.86 -6.00 20.71
N LEU A 18 6.14 -5.51 21.72
CA LEU A 18 5.15 -6.29 22.47
C LEU A 18 3.68 -5.93 22.19
N LEU A 19 3.38 -5.19 21.11
CA LEU A 19 2.04 -4.63 20.89
C LEU A 19 1.38 -5.04 19.56
N LEU A 20 1.54 -6.29 19.11
CA LEU A 20 0.93 -6.75 17.85
C LEU A 20 -0.40 -7.52 18.02
N LEU A 21 -0.92 -7.71 19.24
CA LEU A 21 -2.19 -8.42 19.48
C LEU A 21 -3.06 -7.88 20.65
N LEU A 22 -2.74 -6.72 21.23
CA LEU A 22 -3.44 -6.17 22.41
C LEU A 22 -4.76 -5.43 22.09
N LEU A 23 -5.52 -5.90 21.10
CA LEU A 23 -6.83 -5.32 20.75
C LEU A 23 -8.02 -5.86 21.57
N HIS A 24 -7.79 -6.59 22.67
CA HIS A 24 -8.87 -7.03 23.58
C HIS A 24 -8.55 -6.69 25.04
N PRO A 25 -9.45 -6.01 25.78
CA PRO A 25 -9.31 -5.86 27.21
C PRO A 25 -9.38 -7.25 27.87
N PHE A 26 -8.43 -7.56 28.75
CA PHE A 26 -8.48 -8.76 29.57
C PHE A 26 -9.77 -8.76 30.41
N PRO A 27 -10.64 -9.78 30.34
CA PRO A 27 -11.76 -9.86 31.26
C PRO A 27 -11.25 -10.21 32.66
N ALA A 28 -11.69 -9.42 33.64
CA ALA A 28 -11.61 -9.78 35.03
C ALA A 28 -12.41 -11.08 35.28
N ILE A 29 -11.75 -12.01 35.96
CA ILE A 29 -12.20 -13.25 36.64
C ILE A 29 -13.74 -13.47 36.65
N ALA A 30 -14.22 -14.52 35.98
CA ALA A 30 -15.40 -15.30 36.43
C ALA A 30 -15.55 -16.69 35.77
N ASN A 31 -15.57 -17.71 36.65
CA ASN A 31 -16.24 -19.02 36.64
C ASN A 31 -16.22 -19.93 35.39
N LEU A 32 -15.43 -20.99 35.51
CA LEU A 32 -15.50 -22.22 34.71
C LEU A 32 -16.84 -22.95 34.93
N HIS A 33 -17.56 -23.31 33.86
CA HIS A 33 -18.14 -24.66 33.75
C HIS A 33 -18.29 -25.15 32.29
N ASN A 34 -17.92 -26.42 32.13
CA ASN A 34 -17.68 -27.26 30.95
C ASN A 34 -18.56 -27.09 29.69
N LEU A 35 -17.96 -26.63 28.60
CA LEU A 35 -18.42 -26.88 27.22
C LEU A 35 -17.42 -27.76 26.46
N ARG A 36 -17.97 -28.67 25.65
CA ARG A 36 -17.28 -29.72 24.87
C ARG A 36 -16.72 -29.09 23.58
N THR A 37 -15.49 -28.57 23.62
CA THR A 37 -14.82 -27.99 22.44
C THR A 37 -14.15 -29.08 21.60
N LYS A 38 -14.44 -29.11 20.29
CA LYS A 38 -13.68 -29.91 19.32
C LYS A 38 -12.24 -29.37 19.28
N SER A 39 -11.25 -30.25 19.29
CA SER A 39 -9.83 -29.88 19.19
C SER A 39 -9.54 -29.28 17.80
N LEU A 40 -9.43 -27.95 17.72
CA LEU A 40 -9.04 -27.20 16.52
C LEU A 40 -7.51 -27.20 16.37
N LYS A 41 -6.90 -28.38 16.19
CA LYS A 41 -5.45 -28.43 15.87
C LYS A 41 -5.23 -27.93 14.45
N LEU A 42 -4.14 -27.19 14.24
CA LEU A 42 -3.65 -26.91 12.89
C LEU A 42 -3.49 -28.24 12.12
N PRO A 43 -3.85 -28.30 10.83
CA PRO A 43 -3.73 -29.53 10.05
C PRO A 43 -2.29 -30.06 10.11
N PRO A 44 -2.09 -31.38 10.36
CA PRO A 44 -0.75 -31.96 10.38
C PRO A 44 -0.05 -31.76 9.03
N THR A 45 1.20 -31.31 9.08
CA THR A 45 2.03 -31.06 7.90
C THR A 45 2.59 -32.39 7.37
N HIS A 46 1.83 -33.08 6.51
CA HIS A 46 2.33 -34.27 5.79
C HIS A 46 3.06 -33.95 4.48
N SER A 47 3.06 -32.68 4.05
CA SER A 47 3.74 -32.26 2.81
C SER A 47 5.15 -31.74 3.08
N THR A 48 6.12 -32.28 2.35
CA THR A 48 7.51 -31.81 2.31
C THR A 48 7.71 -30.63 1.35
N LYS A 49 6.73 -30.33 0.49
CA LYS A 49 6.81 -29.24 -0.49
C LYS A 49 6.44 -27.89 0.14
N PRO A 50 7.15 -26.80 -0.23
CA PRO A 50 6.74 -25.44 0.13
C PRO A 50 5.33 -25.12 -0.35
N THR A 51 4.62 -24.26 0.39
CA THR A 51 3.30 -23.77 -0.02
C THR A 51 3.47 -22.53 -0.89
N GLU A 52 2.90 -22.53 -2.09
CA GLU A 52 2.88 -21.34 -2.94
C GLU A 52 1.80 -20.36 -2.46
N PHE A 53 2.18 -19.11 -2.23
CA PHE A 53 1.27 -18.01 -1.91
C PHE A 53 1.14 -17.09 -3.12
N PHE A 54 -0.05 -16.55 -3.31
CA PHE A 54 -0.32 -15.63 -4.41
C PHE A 54 -1.40 -14.61 -4.06
N GLU A 55 -1.32 -13.46 -4.73
CA GLU A 55 -2.38 -12.46 -4.76
C GLU A 55 -3.19 -12.62 -6.05
N VAL A 56 -4.51 -12.44 -5.99
CA VAL A 56 -5.34 -12.45 -7.20
C VAL A 56 -5.34 -11.06 -7.84
N THR A 57 -4.62 -10.94 -8.95
CA THR A 57 -4.57 -9.75 -9.80
C THR A 57 -4.84 -10.14 -11.26
N LYS A 58 -5.04 -9.14 -12.13
CA LYS A 58 -5.05 -9.40 -13.58
C LYS A 58 -3.65 -9.78 -14.05
N PRO A 59 -3.51 -10.74 -14.98
CA PRO A 59 -2.23 -11.01 -15.61
C PRO A 59 -1.70 -9.76 -16.32
N ILE A 60 -0.39 -9.51 -16.22
CA ILE A 60 0.26 -8.47 -16.99
C ILE A 60 0.14 -8.83 -18.48
N SER A 61 -0.40 -7.91 -19.29
CA SER A 61 -0.47 -8.11 -20.74
C SER A 61 0.94 -8.01 -21.33
N LEU A 62 1.53 -9.15 -21.66
CA LEU A 62 2.87 -9.24 -22.24
C LEU A 62 2.80 -9.16 -23.77
N PRO A 63 3.74 -8.45 -24.42
CA PRO A 63 3.90 -8.51 -25.88
C PRO A 63 4.39 -9.89 -26.30
N ASN A 64 4.15 -10.26 -27.56
CA ASN A 64 4.64 -11.50 -28.15
C ASN A 64 6.12 -11.37 -28.58
N THR A 65 6.97 -10.89 -27.67
CA THR A 65 8.42 -10.77 -27.87
C THR A 65 9.16 -11.54 -26.80
N ILE A 66 10.36 -12.03 -27.11
CA ILE A 66 11.22 -12.69 -26.14
C ILE A 66 11.79 -11.60 -25.22
N PRO A 67 11.54 -11.65 -23.90
CA PRO A 67 12.11 -10.67 -22.99
C PRO A 67 13.62 -10.89 -22.85
N CYS A 68 14.34 -9.78 -22.76
CA CYS A 68 15.69 -9.79 -22.20
C CYS A 68 15.59 -9.79 -20.68
N ILE A 69 16.20 -10.78 -20.03
CA ILE A 69 16.11 -10.97 -18.58
C ILE A 69 17.37 -10.41 -17.93
N HIS A 70 17.20 -9.46 -17.03
CA HIS A 70 18.28 -8.88 -16.24
C HIS A 70 18.11 -9.27 -14.78
N HIS A 71 18.91 -10.23 -14.31
CA HIS A 71 19.01 -10.53 -12.89
C HIS A 71 19.72 -9.39 -12.14
N ILE A 72 19.11 -8.92 -11.06
CA ILE A 72 19.64 -7.79 -10.27
C ILE A 72 20.46 -8.30 -9.10
N PHE A 73 19.87 -9.15 -8.24
CA PHE A 73 20.55 -9.73 -7.10
C PHE A 73 19.84 -10.96 -6.53
N THR A 74 20.59 -11.75 -5.78
CA THR A 74 20.09 -12.76 -4.85
C THR A 74 20.60 -12.39 -3.44
N HIS A 75 19.72 -12.34 -2.44
CA HIS A 75 20.08 -11.92 -1.09
C HIS A 75 19.23 -12.59 -0.01
N ASP A 76 19.82 -12.80 1.17
CA ASP A 76 19.17 -13.39 2.33
C ASP A 76 18.89 -12.30 3.39
N PHE A 77 17.62 -12.06 3.69
CA PHE A 77 17.20 -11.13 4.73
C PHE A 77 16.93 -11.89 6.03
N ALA A 78 17.93 -11.91 6.92
CA ALA A 78 17.87 -12.48 8.27
C ALA A 78 17.66 -11.39 9.34
N SER A 79 18.64 -11.12 10.20
CA SER A 79 18.54 -10.05 11.22
C SER A 79 18.88 -8.68 10.61
N THR A 80 17.91 -8.09 9.92
CA THR A 80 18.02 -6.82 9.16
C THR A 80 17.15 -5.68 9.70
N PHE A 81 16.33 -5.93 10.73
CA PHE A 81 15.35 -4.97 11.25
C PHE A 81 15.90 -3.58 11.62
N VAL A 82 17.13 -3.52 12.15
CA VAL A 82 17.81 -2.28 12.56
C VAL A 82 19.07 -1.98 11.72
N LYS A 83 19.11 -2.53 10.50
CA LYS A 83 20.25 -2.38 9.59
C LYS A 83 19.89 -1.43 8.44
N PRO A 84 20.89 -0.83 7.79
CA PRO A 84 20.65 -0.09 6.57
C PRO A 84 20.05 -0.98 5.47
N PRO A 85 19.36 -0.38 4.48
CA PRO A 85 18.92 -1.09 3.29
C PRO A 85 20.06 -1.85 2.62
N PHE A 86 19.75 -3.02 2.05
CA PHE A 86 20.67 -3.70 1.15
C PHE A 86 20.84 -2.85 -0.11
N LEU A 87 22.09 -2.58 -0.49
CA LEU A 87 22.43 -1.78 -1.66
C LEU A 87 23.17 -2.63 -2.70
N THR A 88 22.73 -2.51 -3.94
CA THR A 88 23.45 -3.03 -5.10
C THR A 88 23.46 -2.00 -6.22
N ASN A 89 24.50 -2.04 -7.06
CA ASN A 89 24.56 -1.13 -8.20
C ASN A 89 23.63 -1.61 -9.31
N TYR A 90 22.92 -0.66 -9.90
CA TYR A 90 22.11 -0.87 -11.08
C TYR A 90 22.64 -0.06 -12.26
N THR A 91 22.75 -0.73 -13.39
CA THR A 91 22.94 -0.13 -14.71
C THR A 91 22.02 -0.83 -15.69
N PRO A 92 21.42 -0.12 -16.65
CA PRO A 92 20.59 -0.76 -17.67
C PRO A 92 21.36 -1.89 -18.37
N PRO A 93 20.71 -3.02 -18.69
CA PRO A 93 21.41 -4.19 -19.22
C PRO A 93 21.95 -3.90 -20.63
N SER A 94 23.28 -3.79 -20.76
CA SER A 94 23.97 -3.50 -22.02
C SER A 94 23.84 -4.60 -23.07
N HIS A 95 23.58 -5.83 -22.63
CA HIS A 95 23.37 -7.00 -23.48
C HIS A 95 21.96 -7.06 -24.08
N CYS A 96 21.02 -6.22 -23.61
CA CYS A 96 19.66 -6.21 -24.13
C CYS A 96 19.57 -5.33 -25.39
N PRO A 97 19.06 -5.85 -26.52
CA PRO A 97 18.87 -5.05 -27.73
C PRO A 97 17.91 -3.90 -27.47
N SER A 98 18.40 -2.66 -27.48
CA SER A 98 17.62 -1.46 -27.15
C SER A 98 17.35 -0.58 -28.36
N SER A 99 17.66 -1.02 -29.58
CA SER A 99 17.61 -0.20 -30.80
C SER A 99 16.25 0.43 -31.08
N HIS A 100 15.17 -0.19 -30.59
CA HIS A 100 13.78 0.30 -30.72
C HIS A 100 13.12 0.59 -29.36
N GLY A 101 13.87 0.57 -28.26
CA GLY A 101 13.33 0.66 -26.90
C GLY A 101 12.52 -0.57 -26.46
N PHE A 102 11.91 -0.47 -25.29
CA PHE A 102 11.12 -1.54 -24.67
C PHE A 102 9.66 -1.13 -24.57
N SER A 103 8.74 -2.00 -25.00
CA SER A 103 7.29 -1.76 -24.93
C SER A 103 6.67 -2.17 -23.59
N LYS A 104 7.37 -3.05 -22.85
CA LYS A 104 6.95 -3.51 -21.52
C LYS A 104 8.18 -3.82 -20.67
N ILE A 105 8.17 -3.42 -19.41
CA ILE A 105 9.19 -3.77 -18.42
C ILE A 105 8.48 -4.35 -17.19
N VAL A 106 8.87 -5.56 -16.78
CA VAL A 106 8.26 -6.26 -15.65
C VAL A 106 9.30 -6.55 -14.59
N LEU A 107 9.07 -6.06 -13.37
CA LEU A 107 9.83 -6.41 -12.18
C LEU A 107 9.28 -7.72 -11.63
N GLU A 108 10.17 -8.67 -11.33
CA GLU A 108 9.85 -9.92 -10.63
C GLU A 108 10.62 -9.98 -9.32
N TRP A 109 9.88 -10.11 -8.22
CA TRP A 109 10.39 -10.45 -6.90
C TRP A 109 9.98 -11.88 -6.59
N ASN A 110 10.95 -12.76 -6.40
CA ASN A 110 10.73 -14.15 -6.02
C ASN A 110 11.35 -14.39 -4.65
N ALA A 111 10.60 -14.98 -3.73
CA ALA A 111 11.11 -15.24 -2.39
C ALA A 111 10.63 -16.56 -1.80
N THR A 112 11.50 -17.15 -0.99
CA THR A 112 11.19 -18.32 -0.15
C THR A 112 11.49 -18.04 1.30
N CYS A 113 10.77 -18.70 2.20
CA CYS A 113 11.03 -18.64 3.63
C CYS A 113 10.55 -19.92 4.30
N LYS A 114 11.29 -20.39 5.30
CA LYS A 114 10.95 -21.57 6.09
C LYS A 114 11.17 -21.29 7.56
N GLY A 115 10.24 -21.75 8.40
CA GLY A 115 10.29 -21.53 9.84
C GLY A 115 9.11 -20.70 10.29
N ARG A 116 9.30 -19.98 11.39
CA ARG A 116 8.31 -19.04 11.96
C ARG A 116 8.76 -17.61 11.71
N GLN A 117 7.88 -16.79 11.16
CA GLN A 117 8.08 -15.35 11.00
C GLN A 117 6.71 -14.67 10.92
N PHE A 118 6.65 -13.40 11.33
CA PHE A 118 5.48 -12.55 11.06
C PHE A 118 5.66 -11.82 9.72
N ASP A 119 4.58 -11.20 9.26
CA ASP A 119 4.61 -10.36 8.10
C ASP A 119 5.45 -9.10 8.33
N ARG A 120 6.15 -8.69 7.27
CA ARG A 120 7.00 -7.50 7.22
C ARG A 120 6.66 -6.71 5.98
N ILE A 121 6.60 -5.40 6.12
CA ILE A 121 6.57 -4.50 4.96
C ILE A 121 7.99 -4.27 4.47
N PHE A 122 8.14 -4.26 3.14
CA PHE A 122 9.41 -4.02 2.48
C PHE A 122 9.23 -3.13 1.26
N GLY A 123 10.32 -2.47 0.88
CA GLY A 123 10.38 -1.59 -0.29
C GLY A 123 11.60 -1.87 -1.17
N LEU A 124 11.47 -1.57 -2.46
CA LEU A 124 12.55 -1.59 -3.45
C LEU A 124 12.58 -0.25 -4.20
N TRP A 125 13.71 0.43 -4.14
CA TRP A 125 13.94 1.73 -4.79
C TRP A 125 15.09 1.67 -5.77
N LEU A 126 15.00 2.43 -6.87
CA LEU A 126 16.07 2.67 -7.81
C LEU A 126 16.41 4.16 -7.85
N GLY A 127 17.59 4.54 -7.37
CA GLY A 127 17.97 5.95 -7.26
C GLY A 127 16.99 6.77 -6.40
N GLY A 128 16.40 6.14 -5.38
CA GLY A 128 15.36 6.71 -4.52
C GLY A 128 13.93 6.61 -5.05
N VAL A 129 13.71 6.21 -6.31
CA VAL A 129 12.37 6.05 -6.91
C VAL A 129 11.80 4.70 -6.48
N GLU A 130 10.68 4.67 -5.76
CA GLU A 130 10.08 3.42 -5.29
C GLU A 130 9.43 2.67 -6.45
N LEU A 131 9.83 1.41 -6.65
CA LEU A 131 9.29 0.54 -7.68
C LEU A 131 8.27 -0.45 -7.12
N LEU A 132 8.47 -0.90 -5.88
CA LEU A 132 7.63 -1.90 -5.22
C LEU A 132 7.57 -1.66 -3.71
N ARG A 133 6.34 -1.59 -3.18
CA ARG A 133 6.01 -1.78 -1.77
C ARG A 133 5.23 -3.08 -1.63
N SER A 134 5.61 -3.92 -0.68
CA SER A 134 4.97 -5.22 -0.51
C SER A 134 5.02 -5.68 0.95
N CYS A 135 4.10 -6.56 1.30
CA CYS A 135 4.09 -7.34 2.53
C CYS A 135 4.67 -8.74 2.25
N THR A 136 5.51 -9.27 3.13
CA THR A 136 5.98 -10.66 3.03
C THR A 136 4.84 -11.63 3.34
N ALA A 137 4.85 -12.79 2.70
CA ALA A 137 3.99 -13.91 3.11
C ALA A 137 4.51 -14.54 4.41
N GLU A 138 3.63 -14.78 5.39
CA GLU A 138 4.01 -15.49 6.61
C GLU A 138 4.33 -16.98 6.35
N PRO A 139 5.52 -17.46 6.74
CA PRO A 139 5.99 -18.80 6.43
C PRO A 139 5.32 -19.91 7.24
N ARG A 140 5.59 -21.14 6.81
CA ARG A 140 5.18 -22.38 7.47
C ARG A 140 6.40 -23.22 7.84
N PRO A 141 6.25 -24.20 8.76
CA PRO A 141 7.33 -25.14 9.06
C PRO A 141 7.86 -25.90 7.84
N ASN A 142 7.01 -26.20 6.84
CA ASN A 142 7.40 -26.85 5.58
C ASN A 142 7.86 -25.88 4.48
N GLY A 143 7.93 -24.58 4.77
CA GLY A 143 8.36 -23.55 3.83
C GLY A 143 7.25 -22.98 2.95
N ILE A 144 7.54 -21.80 2.39
CA ILE A 144 6.71 -21.07 1.44
C ILE A 144 7.54 -20.59 0.25
N LEU A 145 6.83 -20.31 -0.84
CA LEU A 145 7.33 -19.61 -2.02
C LEU A 145 6.25 -18.58 -2.41
N TRP A 146 6.65 -17.38 -2.78
CA TRP A 146 5.74 -16.44 -3.43
C TRP A 146 6.48 -15.62 -4.48
N THR A 147 5.74 -15.12 -5.46
CA THR A 147 6.28 -14.30 -6.54
C THR A 147 5.38 -13.10 -6.77
N VAL A 148 5.99 -11.92 -6.84
CA VAL A 148 5.33 -10.67 -7.22
C VAL A 148 5.85 -10.27 -8.59
N ARG A 149 4.92 -10.04 -9.53
CA ARG A 149 5.23 -9.48 -10.84
C ARG A 149 4.50 -8.16 -10.99
N LYS A 150 5.26 -7.08 -11.27
CA LYS A 150 4.73 -5.73 -11.40
C LYS A 150 5.11 -5.13 -12.74
N ASP A 151 4.15 -4.51 -13.42
CA ASP A 151 4.42 -3.70 -14.60
C ASP A 151 5.06 -2.38 -14.17
N VAL A 152 6.37 -2.26 -14.43
CA VAL A 152 7.19 -1.09 -14.07
C VAL A 152 7.54 -0.25 -15.30
N THR A 153 6.82 -0.44 -16.42
CA THR A 153 7.07 0.28 -17.69
C THR A 153 7.01 1.79 -17.51
N LYS A 154 6.15 2.29 -16.61
CA LYS A 154 6.05 3.72 -16.31
C LYS A 154 7.34 4.32 -15.74
N TYR A 155 8.22 3.50 -15.16
CA TYR A 155 9.52 3.91 -14.62
C TYR A 155 10.66 3.82 -15.64
N SER A 156 10.36 3.73 -16.94
CA SER A 156 11.34 3.49 -17.99
C SER A 156 12.49 4.51 -18.01
N SER A 157 12.24 5.78 -17.70
CA SER A 157 13.28 6.82 -17.67
C SER A 157 14.33 6.56 -16.60
N SER A 158 13.92 6.11 -15.40
CA SER A 158 14.84 5.69 -14.34
C SER A 158 15.55 4.37 -14.67
N LEU A 159 14.79 3.38 -15.15
CA LEU A 159 15.31 2.03 -15.47
C LEU A 159 16.29 2.01 -16.65
N LEU A 160 16.18 2.95 -17.58
CA LEU A 160 17.01 3.04 -18.79
C LEU A 160 18.03 4.19 -18.72
N SER A 161 18.11 4.88 -17.57
CA SER A 161 19.12 5.91 -17.36
C SER A 161 20.52 5.33 -17.47
N LYS A 162 21.37 5.94 -18.31
CA LYS A 162 22.77 5.54 -18.47
C LYS A 162 23.63 5.82 -17.23
N ARG A 163 23.11 6.59 -16.27
CA ARG A 163 23.79 6.84 -15.00
C ARG A 163 23.71 5.57 -14.16
N ARG A 164 24.85 5.20 -13.57
CA ARG A 164 24.87 4.19 -12.50
C ARG A 164 24.03 4.71 -11.34
N GLN A 165 23.14 3.87 -10.83
CA GLN A 165 22.21 4.19 -9.74
C GLN A 165 22.31 3.11 -8.67
N ASP A 166 22.01 3.47 -7.44
CA ASP A 166 21.88 2.49 -6.36
C ASP A 166 20.47 1.92 -6.37
N LEU A 167 20.38 0.60 -6.31
CA LEU A 167 19.15 -0.12 -6.03
C LEU A 167 19.15 -0.50 -4.56
N ALA A 168 18.19 0.05 -3.81
CA ALA A 168 18.03 -0.14 -2.38
C ALA A 168 16.86 -1.06 -2.08
N VAL A 169 17.04 -2.00 -1.17
CA VAL A 169 15.99 -2.88 -0.67
C VAL A 169 16.01 -2.90 0.84
N PHE A 170 14.89 -2.52 1.45
CA PHE A 170 14.72 -2.65 2.88
C PHE A 170 13.61 -3.66 3.17
N LEU A 171 14.00 -4.77 3.80
CA LEU A 171 13.11 -5.76 4.39
C LEU A 171 13.59 -5.95 5.83
N GLY A 172 12.92 -5.30 6.78
CA GLY A 172 13.26 -5.38 8.19
C GLY A 172 12.84 -6.70 8.79
N ASN A 173 13.77 -7.64 8.98
CA ASN A 173 13.49 -8.96 9.50
C ASN A 173 14.24 -9.23 10.83
N ILE A 174 13.63 -10.07 11.67
CA ILE A 174 14.14 -10.45 13.00
C ILE A 174 14.31 -11.96 13.02
N VAL A 175 15.49 -12.43 13.41
CA VAL A 175 15.76 -13.85 13.60
C VAL A 175 16.30 -14.08 15.01
N ASP A 176 15.61 -14.92 15.78
CA ASP A 176 15.92 -15.29 17.16
C ASP A 176 15.41 -16.71 17.48
N GLY A 177 15.33 -17.08 18.78
CA GLY A 177 14.85 -18.41 19.20
C GLY A 177 13.38 -18.70 18.87
N THR A 178 12.57 -17.66 18.68
CA THR A 178 11.14 -17.77 18.32
C THR A 178 10.96 -17.60 16.81
N TYR A 179 11.53 -16.54 16.24
CA TYR A 179 11.44 -16.18 14.84
C TYR A 179 12.63 -16.78 14.07
N THR A 180 12.39 -17.83 13.32
CA THR A 180 13.44 -18.63 12.66
C THR A 180 13.46 -18.46 11.14
N GLY A 181 12.50 -17.73 10.58
CA GLY A 181 12.34 -17.54 9.14
C GLY A 181 13.34 -16.54 8.56
N ILE A 182 14.21 -17.02 7.68
CA ILE A 182 15.07 -16.21 6.80
C ILE A 182 14.39 -16.11 5.44
N TYR A 183 14.30 -14.90 4.90
CA TYR A 183 13.76 -14.66 3.57
C TYR A 183 14.88 -14.73 2.53
N HIS A 184 14.82 -15.71 1.65
CA HIS A 184 15.74 -15.86 0.52
C HIS A 184 15.09 -15.23 -0.71
N VAL A 185 15.69 -14.16 -1.24
CA VAL A 185 15.08 -13.30 -2.27
C VAL A 185 15.91 -13.31 -3.55
N ASN A 186 15.24 -13.38 -4.69
CA ASN A 186 15.79 -13.16 -6.02
C ASN A 186 14.97 -12.09 -6.73
N VAL A 187 15.64 -11.06 -7.26
CA VAL A 187 15.01 -9.99 -8.05
C VAL A 187 15.54 -9.99 -9.47
N SER A 188 14.63 -9.97 -10.44
CA SER A 188 14.93 -9.88 -11.87
C SER A 188 14.00 -8.89 -12.57
N ILE A 189 14.48 -8.27 -13.65
CA ILE A 189 13.69 -7.38 -14.49
C ILE A 189 13.65 -7.94 -15.91
N TYR A 190 12.45 -8.05 -16.47
CA TYR A 190 12.18 -8.54 -17.81
C TYR A 190 11.90 -7.35 -18.73
N PHE A 191 12.77 -7.14 -19.70
CA PHE A 191 12.67 -6.08 -20.69
C PHE A 191 12.15 -6.65 -22.01
N TYR A 192 10.91 -6.32 -22.38
CA TYR A 192 10.30 -6.77 -23.62
C TYR A 192 10.52 -5.73 -24.73
N PRO A 193 11.25 -6.07 -25.81
CA PRO A 193 11.48 -5.15 -26.91
C PRO A 193 10.18 -4.73 -27.60
N ALA A 194 10.15 -3.50 -28.10
CA ALA A 194 9.09 -3.06 -28.99
C ALA A 194 9.21 -3.77 -30.35
N SER A 195 8.12 -4.35 -30.86
CA SER A 195 8.09 -4.92 -32.21
C SER A 195 8.08 -3.79 -33.25
N GLY A 196 8.98 -3.86 -34.24
CA GLY A 196 9.21 -2.80 -35.24
C GLY A 196 8.01 -2.39 -36.11
N GLU A 197 6.87 -3.09 -36.05
CA GLU A 197 5.69 -2.82 -36.89
C GLU A 197 4.53 -2.09 -36.19
N ASN A 198 4.64 -1.73 -34.89
CA ASN A 198 3.57 -1.00 -34.19
C ASN A 198 4.11 0.01 -33.18
N SER A 199 5.03 0.89 -33.63
CA SER A 199 5.41 2.11 -32.89
C SER A 199 4.33 3.21 -32.95
N GLY A 200 3.18 2.97 -33.60
CA GLY A 200 2.15 3.98 -33.86
C GLY A 200 0.72 3.68 -33.38
N GLY A 201 0.44 2.59 -32.66
CA GLY A 201 -0.94 2.17 -32.41
C GLY A 201 -1.24 1.77 -30.97
N GLY A 202 -1.78 2.71 -30.18
CA GLY A 202 -2.53 2.37 -28.97
C GLY A 202 -2.29 3.26 -27.75
N GLY A 203 -2.77 4.50 -27.79
CA GLY A 203 -3.47 5.19 -26.67
C GLY A 203 -2.85 5.29 -25.26
N ASN A 204 -1.63 4.82 -25.02
CA ASN A 204 -0.91 5.00 -23.76
C ASN A 204 -0.16 6.32 -23.80
N SER A 205 -0.44 7.19 -22.81
CA SER A 205 0.39 8.37 -22.59
C SER A 205 1.85 7.91 -22.50
N LYS A 206 2.72 8.52 -23.29
CA LYS A 206 4.18 8.34 -23.21
C LYS A 206 4.61 8.31 -21.74
N ALA A 207 5.48 7.38 -21.35
CA ALA A 207 6.05 7.37 -20.00
C ALA A 207 6.75 8.71 -19.70
N ALA A 208 6.90 9.04 -18.43
CA ALA A 208 7.56 10.26 -18.01
C ALA A 208 9.01 10.29 -18.52
N ASP A 209 9.45 11.46 -18.98
CA ASP A 209 10.82 11.68 -19.47
C ASP A 209 11.84 11.71 -18.32
N LEU A 210 11.40 12.10 -17.12
CA LEU A 210 12.18 12.14 -15.89
C LEU A 210 11.29 11.76 -14.70
N ILE A 211 11.86 11.07 -13.72
CA ILE A 211 11.18 10.78 -12.45
C ILE A 211 12.11 11.21 -11.33
N LEU A 212 11.61 12.11 -10.49
CA LEU A 212 12.32 12.58 -9.30
C LEU A 212 11.82 11.81 -8.07
N PRO A 213 12.73 11.29 -7.23
CA PRO A 213 12.35 10.63 -5.98
C PRO A 213 11.93 11.68 -4.94
N ILE A 214 10.76 11.47 -4.32
CA ILE A 214 10.30 12.24 -3.16
C ILE A 214 10.34 11.27 -1.97
N SER A 215 11.55 10.95 -1.54
CA SER A 215 11.87 9.95 -0.53
C SER A 215 13.05 10.42 0.32
N ARG A 216 13.38 9.69 1.39
CA ARG A 216 14.55 9.95 2.23
C ARG A 216 15.82 9.53 1.50
N ASN A 217 16.90 10.24 1.77
CA ASN A 217 18.22 9.83 1.30
C ASN A 217 18.67 8.56 2.03
N VAL A 218 19.25 7.61 1.31
CA VAL A 218 19.76 6.34 1.81
C VAL A 218 20.88 6.47 2.86
N GLU A 219 21.61 7.58 2.84
CA GLU A 219 22.73 7.81 3.75
C GLU A 219 22.30 7.80 5.23
N ASN A 220 22.98 7.00 6.05
CA ASN A 220 22.74 6.87 7.50
C ASN A 220 21.32 6.41 7.90
N LEU A 221 20.57 5.78 7.00
CA LEU A 221 19.30 5.14 7.33
C LEU A 221 19.51 3.74 7.89
N ASN A 222 18.82 3.42 8.99
CA ASN A 222 18.61 2.05 9.48
C ASN A 222 17.16 1.60 9.25
N ASP A 223 16.59 2.05 8.12
CA ASP A 223 15.19 1.84 7.73
C ASP A 223 15.05 2.01 6.20
N GLY A 224 13.86 1.78 5.65
CA GLY A 224 13.50 2.10 4.27
C GLY A 224 13.54 3.60 3.95
N LEU A 225 13.46 3.92 2.65
CA LEU A 225 13.57 5.30 2.16
C LEU A 225 12.25 6.09 2.31
N TRP A 226 11.21 5.50 2.90
CA TRP A 226 9.96 6.20 3.20
C TRP A 226 10.08 7.15 4.39
N PHE A 227 9.29 8.23 4.37
CA PHE A 227 9.03 9.06 5.54
C PHE A 227 8.17 8.29 6.54
N GLN A 228 8.46 8.46 7.83
CA GLN A 228 7.66 7.94 8.93
C GLN A 228 6.83 9.08 9.51
N ILE A 229 5.53 9.08 9.22
CA ILE A 229 4.62 10.13 9.72
C ILE A 229 3.96 9.62 11.00
N GLU A 230 4.42 10.11 12.14
CA GLU A 230 3.98 9.60 13.45
C GLU A 230 2.79 10.35 14.06
N ASN A 231 2.71 11.67 13.87
CA ASN A 231 1.63 12.49 14.41
C ASN A 231 1.44 13.77 13.57
N SER A 232 0.24 13.96 13.00
CA SER A 232 -0.07 15.10 12.14
C SER A 232 -0.14 16.46 12.85
N SER A 233 -0.13 16.48 14.19
CA SER A 233 -0.37 17.73 14.93
C SER A 233 0.81 18.72 14.88
N THR A 234 2.02 18.31 14.47
CA THR A 234 3.18 19.23 14.45
C THR A 234 4.21 19.03 13.34
N ARG A 235 4.27 17.85 12.70
CA ARG A 235 5.39 17.52 11.80
C ARG A 235 4.91 17.15 10.41
N ILE A 236 5.21 18.02 9.45
CA ILE A 236 5.12 17.73 8.02
C ILE A 236 6.48 17.15 7.63
N GLU A 237 6.51 15.88 7.24
CA GLU A 237 7.69 15.31 6.61
C GLU A 237 7.73 15.79 5.17
N SER A 238 8.90 16.26 4.72
CA SER A 238 9.02 16.82 3.38
C SER A 238 10.34 16.48 2.69
N SER A 239 10.33 16.61 1.37
CA SER A 239 11.51 16.47 0.52
C SER A 239 11.64 17.69 -0.39
N GLU A 240 12.86 18.20 -0.51
CA GLU A 240 13.17 19.28 -1.45
C GLU A 240 13.50 18.73 -2.84
N PHE A 241 13.04 19.42 -3.88
CA PHE A 241 13.29 19.05 -5.27
C PHE A 241 13.32 20.29 -6.16
N THR A 242 13.93 20.15 -7.33
CA THR A 242 13.92 21.16 -8.40
C THR A 242 13.47 20.50 -9.70
N ILE A 243 12.61 21.18 -10.45
CA ILE A 243 12.08 20.69 -11.72
C ILE A 243 12.81 21.40 -12.88
N PRO A 244 13.09 20.71 -14.01
CA PRO A 244 13.55 21.37 -15.23
C PRO A 244 12.57 22.44 -15.70
N SER A 245 13.08 23.62 -16.07
CA SER A 245 12.26 24.77 -16.50
C SER A 245 11.44 24.54 -17.78
N ASN A 246 11.71 23.45 -18.50
CA ASN A 246 10.98 23.01 -19.68
C ASN A 246 10.03 21.81 -19.41
N ALA A 247 9.73 21.50 -18.16
CA ALA A 247 8.68 20.53 -17.83
C ALA A 247 7.30 21.11 -18.18
N TYR A 248 6.46 20.33 -18.87
CA TYR A 248 5.11 20.76 -19.27
C TYR A 248 3.99 19.95 -18.62
N ARG A 249 4.32 18.85 -17.94
CA ARG A 249 3.37 18.02 -17.17
C ARG A 249 4.08 17.42 -15.95
N ALA A 250 3.37 17.36 -14.83
CA ALA A 250 3.85 16.74 -13.60
C ALA A 250 2.75 15.92 -12.92
N VAL A 251 3.04 14.67 -12.58
CA VAL A 251 2.14 13.78 -11.82
C VAL A 251 2.90 13.20 -10.64
N LEU A 252 2.35 13.32 -9.44
CA LEU A 252 2.91 12.74 -8.22
C LEU A 252 2.24 11.40 -7.94
N GLU A 253 3.01 10.32 -7.94
CA GLU A 253 2.57 9.00 -7.50
C GLU A 253 2.93 8.81 -6.03
N VAL A 254 1.93 8.72 -5.15
CA VAL A 254 2.11 8.56 -3.71
C VAL A 254 1.98 7.10 -3.30
N TYR A 255 2.93 6.63 -2.51
CA TYR A 255 2.91 5.34 -1.83
C TYR A 255 2.56 5.54 -0.36
N VAL A 256 1.70 4.68 0.18
CA VAL A 256 1.26 4.77 1.57
C VAL A 256 1.02 3.40 2.17
N SER A 257 1.48 3.21 3.41
CA SER A 257 1.20 2.01 4.21
C SER A 257 1.14 2.38 5.69
N PRO A 258 0.06 2.04 6.41
CA PRO A 258 -0.04 2.25 7.86
C PRO A 258 0.51 1.08 8.65
N HIS A 259 0.96 1.35 9.88
CA HIS A 259 1.57 0.36 10.77
C HIS A 259 1.23 0.64 12.23
N GLN A 260 1.56 -0.32 13.10
CA GLN A 260 1.34 -0.25 14.54
C GLN A 260 -0.15 0.01 14.86
N ASP A 261 -0.50 0.99 15.71
CA ASP A 261 -1.89 1.21 16.12
C ASP A 261 -2.79 1.71 14.99
N ASP A 262 -2.17 2.14 13.88
CA ASP A 262 -2.89 2.50 12.67
C ASP A 262 -2.92 1.38 11.64
N GLU A 263 -2.33 0.19 11.85
CA GLU A 263 -2.48 -0.96 10.94
C GLU A 263 -3.96 -1.39 10.78
N PHE A 264 -4.74 -1.25 11.86
CA PHE A 264 -6.17 -1.57 11.90
C PHE A 264 -7.04 -0.33 12.13
N TRP A 265 -6.58 0.86 11.73
CA TRP A 265 -7.21 2.15 12.01
C TRP A 265 -8.73 2.20 11.80
N TYR A 266 -9.25 1.48 10.80
CA TYR A 266 -10.69 1.37 10.50
C TYR A 266 -11.54 0.71 11.61
N THR A 267 -10.89 0.16 12.64
CA THR A 267 -11.48 -0.41 13.86
C THR A 267 -11.23 0.45 15.11
N ASN A 268 -10.50 1.56 14.99
CA ASN A 268 -10.12 2.39 16.14
C ASN A 268 -11.31 3.17 16.69
N TYR A 269 -11.32 3.33 18.01
CA TYR A 269 -12.48 3.89 18.72
C TYR A 269 -12.43 5.42 18.78
N PRO A 270 -13.59 6.08 18.95
CA PRO A 270 -13.62 7.47 19.38
C PRO A 270 -12.95 7.64 20.75
N ASN A 271 -12.23 8.73 20.93
CA ASN A 271 -11.51 9.01 22.18
C ASN A 271 -12.45 9.09 23.39
N ASP A 272 -13.66 9.63 23.24
CA ASP A 272 -14.64 9.72 24.32
C ASP A 272 -15.09 8.35 24.84
N TYR A 273 -15.20 7.34 23.95
CA TYR A 273 -15.51 5.97 24.33
C TYR A 273 -14.37 5.33 25.14
N ILE A 274 -13.13 5.59 24.74
CA ILE A 274 -11.93 5.12 25.43
C ILE A 274 -11.86 5.71 26.85
N VAL A 275 -12.06 7.03 26.96
CA VAL A 275 -12.04 7.75 28.24
C VAL A 275 -13.15 7.25 29.16
N ALA A 276 -14.38 7.14 28.65
CA ALA A 276 -15.54 6.72 29.45
C ALA A 276 -15.44 5.27 29.97
N ASN A 277 -14.68 4.41 29.29
CA ASN A 277 -14.51 3.00 29.66
C ASN A 277 -13.11 2.66 30.20
N ASN A 278 -12.25 3.67 30.41
CA ASN A 278 -10.89 3.50 30.93
C ASN A 278 -10.03 2.52 30.11
N LEU A 279 -10.11 2.60 28.77
CA LEU A 279 -9.42 1.70 27.84
C LEU A 279 -8.02 2.22 27.42
N THR A 280 -7.15 2.44 28.40
CA THR A 280 -5.87 3.18 28.21
C THR A 280 -4.86 2.53 27.26
N SER A 281 -5.01 1.25 26.93
CA SER A 281 -4.13 0.51 25.99
C SER A 281 -4.73 0.34 24.59
N THR A 282 -5.80 1.07 24.26
CA THR A 282 -6.53 0.89 23.01
C THR A 282 -6.32 2.06 22.04
N PRO A 283 -6.08 1.82 20.74
CA PRO A 283 -5.95 2.87 19.74
C PRO A 283 -7.21 3.75 19.61
N GLY A 284 -6.99 5.07 19.61
CA GLY A 284 -8.03 6.10 19.51
C GLY A 284 -8.14 6.78 18.13
N ASN A 285 -8.51 8.06 18.15
CA ASN A 285 -8.68 8.95 16.99
C ASN A 285 -9.73 8.49 15.96
N GLY A 286 -10.59 7.53 16.32
CA GLY A 286 -11.65 7.03 15.45
C GLY A 286 -11.15 6.39 14.15
N PRO A 287 -12.07 6.00 13.25
CA PRO A 287 -11.71 5.13 12.12
C PRO A 287 -11.25 5.87 10.85
N PHE A 288 -11.24 7.21 10.85
CA PHE A 288 -10.92 8.00 9.65
C PHE A 288 -9.45 8.45 9.63
N ARG A 289 -8.78 8.28 8.49
CA ARG A 289 -7.40 8.72 8.21
C ARG A 289 -7.33 9.31 6.81
N GLU A 290 -6.59 10.39 6.65
CA GLU A 290 -6.35 11.04 5.35
C GLU A 290 -4.89 11.43 5.26
N VAL A 291 -4.20 11.02 4.20
CA VAL A 291 -2.89 11.59 3.86
C VAL A 291 -3.11 12.87 3.06
N VAL A 292 -2.57 13.99 3.53
CA VAL A 292 -2.63 15.28 2.84
C VAL A 292 -1.28 15.55 2.20
N VAL A 293 -1.29 16.00 0.94
CA VAL A 293 -0.09 16.42 0.22
C VAL A 293 -0.10 17.94 0.05
N SER A 294 0.92 18.60 0.58
CA SER A 294 1.10 20.04 0.48
C SER A 294 2.34 20.41 -0.33
N LEU A 295 2.26 21.51 -1.06
CA LEU A 295 3.38 22.13 -1.77
C LEU A 295 3.82 23.38 -1.02
N ASP A 296 5.12 23.47 -0.75
CA ASP A 296 5.81 24.54 -0.01
C ASP A 296 5.16 24.86 1.34
N GLY A 297 4.50 23.87 1.96
CA GLY A 297 3.77 24.02 3.22
C GLY A 297 2.50 24.86 3.15
N VAL A 298 2.12 25.37 1.97
CA VAL A 298 1.02 26.34 1.80
C VAL A 298 -0.12 25.78 0.98
N ILE A 299 0.17 25.18 -0.18
CA ILE A 299 -0.87 24.78 -1.14
C ILE A 299 -1.18 23.30 -0.96
N THR A 300 -2.41 22.95 -0.57
CA THR A 300 -2.85 21.55 -0.65
C THR A 300 -3.05 21.17 -2.11
N VAL A 301 -2.24 20.24 -2.61
CA VAL A 301 -2.27 19.81 -4.02
C VAL A 301 -3.02 18.49 -4.23
N GLY A 302 -3.27 17.74 -3.15
CA GLY A 302 -4.11 16.56 -3.19
C GLY A 302 -4.28 15.89 -1.82
N ALA A 303 -5.09 14.84 -1.81
CA ALA A 303 -5.30 13.98 -0.66
C ALA A 303 -5.38 12.50 -1.09
N VAL A 304 -5.07 11.60 -0.16
CA VAL A 304 -5.17 10.15 -0.34
C VAL A 304 -5.95 9.55 0.81
N TRP A 305 -7.07 8.90 0.48
CA TRP A 305 -7.80 8.02 1.38
C TRP A 305 -7.49 6.58 0.97
N PRO A 306 -6.53 5.92 1.62
CA PRO A 306 -5.97 4.68 1.11
C PRO A 306 -6.99 3.54 1.17
N PHE A 307 -6.87 2.62 0.21
CA PHE A 307 -7.48 1.31 0.32
C PHE A 307 -6.99 0.60 1.58
N THR A 308 -7.90 -0.06 2.28
CA THR A 308 -7.59 -0.83 3.50
C THR A 308 -6.89 -2.14 3.14
N VAL A 309 -5.59 -2.05 2.85
CA VAL A 309 -4.74 -3.23 2.70
C VAL A 309 -4.68 -3.95 4.04
N ILE A 310 -5.00 -5.25 4.05
CA ILE A 310 -4.80 -6.10 5.22
C ILE A 310 -3.58 -6.96 4.94
N TYR A 311 -2.53 -6.79 5.76
CA TYR A 311 -1.28 -7.52 5.65
C TYR A 311 -1.45 -9.01 5.98
N THR A 312 -0.46 -9.83 5.64
CA THR A 312 -0.63 -11.29 5.70
C THR A 312 -0.68 -11.85 7.12
N GLY A 313 -0.37 -11.04 8.14
CA GLY A 313 -0.61 -11.32 9.56
C GLY A 313 -1.89 -10.70 10.13
N GLY A 314 -2.50 -9.75 9.42
CA GLY A 314 -3.54 -8.88 9.97
C GLY A 314 -4.87 -9.56 10.24
N ILE A 315 -5.57 -9.13 11.31
CA ILE A 315 -6.88 -9.63 11.82
C ILE A 315 -6.87 -11.10 12.21
N ASN A 316 -6.68 -11.99 11.23
CA ASN A 316 -6.55 -13.43 11.42
C ASN A 316 -5.63 -13.98 10.31
N PRO A 317 -4.39 -14.35 10.65
CA PRO A 317 -3.37 -14.76 9.67
C PRO A 317 -3.75 -16.02 8.88
N LEU A 318 -4.70 -16.83 9.37
CA LEU A 318 -5.16 -18.04 8.68
C LEU A 318 -6.03 -17.73 7.45
N LEU A 319 -6.53 -16.51 7.31
CA LEU A 319 -7.34 -16.08 6.16
C LEU A 319 -6.48 -15.89 4.89
N TRP A 320 -5.20 -15.55 5.06
CA TRP A 320 -4.34 -15.06 3.98
C TRP A 320 -3.48 -16.15 3.33
N ARG A 321 -3.90 -17.42 3.46
CA ARG A 321 -3.10 -18.59 3.09
C ARG A 321 -3.93 -19.60 2.27
N PRO A 322 -3.56 -19.93 1.02
CA PRO A 322 -2.47 -19.36 0.21
C PRO A 322 -2.85 -18.09 -0.58
N ILE A 323 -4.12 -17.67 -0.51
CA ILE A 323 -4.62 -16.46 -1.20
C ILE A 323 -4.41 -15.28 -0.26
N SER A 324 -3.51 -14.36 -0.61
CA SER A 324 -3.21 -13.18 0.22
C SER A 324 -4.29 -12.10 0.13
N GLY A 325 -4.24 -11.10 1.02
CA GLY A 325 -5.14 -9.95 0.99
C GLY A 325 -5.00 -9.13 -0.31
N ILE A 326 -6.07 -8.46 -0.74
CA ILE A 326 -6.03 -7.58 -1.91
C ILE A 326 -4.94 -6.49 -1.71
N GLY A 327 -4.01 -6.35 -2.65
CA GLY A 327 -2.96 -5.33 -2.60
C GLY A 327 -1.93 -5.52 -1.48
N SER A 328 -1.79 -6.73 -0.93
CA SER A 328 -0.79 -7.04 0.10
C SER A 328 0.59 -7.32 -0.50
N PHE A 329 0.66 -7.89 -1.71
CA PHE A 329 1.91 -8.20 -2.40
C PHE A 329 2.35 -7.10 -3.39
N ASP A 330 1.44 -6.25 -3.84
CA ASP A 330 1.75 -5.01 -4.55
C ASP A 330 0.82 -3.92 -4.02
N LEU A 331 1.32 -3.12 -3.08
CA LEU A 331 0.49 -2.11 -2.42
C LEU A 331 0.04 -1.04 -3.44
N PRO A 332 -1.23 -0.57 -3.37
CA PRO A 332 -1.72 0.45 -4.28
C PRO A 332 -0.97 1.78 -4.16
N THR A 333 -0.85 2.48 -5.28
CA THR A 333 -0.34 3.85 -5.36
C THR A 333 -1.42 4.81 -5.85
N TYR A 334 -1.23 6.10 -5.59
CA TYR A 334 -2.25 7.13 -5.81
C TYR A 334 -1.65 8.31 -6.59
N ASP A 335 -2.22 8.60 -7.76
CA ASP A 335 -1.74 9.65 -8.65
C ASP A 335 -2.43 11.00 -8.35
N ILE A 336 -1.64 12.06 -8.20
CA ILE A 336 -2.08 13.46 -8.03
C ILE A 336 -1.52 14.27 -9.21
N GLU A 337 -2.40 14.92 -9.97
CA GLU A 337 -2.01 15.73 -11.14
C GLU A 337 -1.52 17.11 -10.67
N LEU A 338 -0.21 17.33 -10.74
CA LEU A 338 0.46 18.57 -10.33
C LEU A 338 0.64 19.57 -11.48
N THR A 339 0.28 19.22 -12.72
CA THR A 339 0.35 20.15 -13.86
C THR A 339 -0.31 21.51 -13.60
N PRO A 340 -1.47 21.63 -12.90
CA PRO A 340 -2.06 22.93 -12.56
C PRO A 340 -1.16 23.86 -11.72
N VAL A 341 -0.26 23.30 -10.91
CA VAL A 341 0.67 24.08 -10.06
C VAL A 341 2.05 24.23 -10.67
N LEU A 342 2.30 23.64 -11.84
CA LEU A 342 3.63 23.58 -12.45
C LEU A 342 4.24 24.97 -12.68
N GLY A 343 3.42 25.98 -13.00
CA GLY A 343 3.88 27.37 -13.13
C GLY A 343 4.61 27.92 -11.90
N ASN A 344 4.26 27.44 -10.70
CA ASN A 344 4.92 27.84 -9.46
C ASN A 344 6.28 27.13 -9.26
N LEU A 345 6.50 26.01 -9.96
CA LEU A 345 7.66 25.12 -9.80
C LEU A 345 8.75 25.33 -10.86
N LEU A 346 8.48 26.14 -11.89
CA LEU A 346 9.36 26.36 -13.04
C LEU A 346 10.34 27.54 -12.83
N ASP A 347 10.46 28.06 -11.61
CA ASP A 347 11.30 29.23 -11.31
C ASP A 347 12.79 28.92 -11.10
N GLY A 348 13.16 27.63 -11.21
CA GLY A 348 14.53 27.14 -11.06
C GLY A 348 15.01 27.02 -9.62
N LYS A 349 14.15 27.24 -8.62
CA LYS A 349 14.49 27.09 -7.20
C LYS A 349 14.11 25.71 -6.66
N ALA A 350 14.54 25.46 -5.43
CA ALA A 350 14.08 24.29 -4.67
C ALA A 350 12.68 24.55 -4.13
N HIS A 351 11.82 23.54 -4.26
CA HIS A 351 10.47 23.47 -3.69
C HIS A 351 10.35 22.25 -2.79
N SER A 352 9.34 22.21 -1.93
CA SER A 352 9.14 21.14 -0.96
C SER A 352 7.76 20.51 -1.09
N LEU A 353 7.72 19.17 -1.18
CA LEU A 353 6.48 18.40 -1.07
C LEU A 353 6.39 17.84 0.35
N GLY A 354 5.32 18.22 1.05
CA GLY A 354 5.05 17.81 2.42
C GLY A 354 3.93 16.79 2.52
N PHE A 355 4.05 15.87 3.47
CA PHE A 355 3.05 14.85 3.78
C PHE A 355 2.63 14.93 5.25
N SER A 356 1.34 14.79 5.50
CA SER A 356 0.77 14.65 6.86
C SER A 356 -0.39 13.67 6.86
N VAL A 357 -0.71 13.09 8.02
CA VAL A 357 -1.82 12.12 8.15
C VAL A 357 -2.84 12.56 9.19
N THR A 358 -3.96 13.12 8.74
CA THR A 358 -5.08 13.52 9.61
C THR A 358 -5.51 12.34 10.50
N ASN A 359 -5.59 12.59 11.80
CA ASN A 359 -5.97 11.63 12.85
C ASN A 359 -4.98 10.46 13.05
N GLY A 360 -3.79 10.49 12.46
CA GLY A 360 -2.77 9.44 12.67
C GLY A 360 -2.35 9.29 14.14
N LEU A 361 -2.00 8.07 14.54
CA LEU A 361 -1.60 7.73 15.92
C LEU A 361 -0.15 7.28 16.05
N SER A 362 0.30 6.37 15.17
CA SER A 362 1.56 5.66 15.34
C SER A 362 2.55 5.98 14.23
N VAL A 363 2.45 5.30 13.08
CA VAL A 363 3.36 5.55 11.98
C VAL A 363 2.73 5.18 10.64
N TRP A 364 2.86 6.10 9.69
CA TRP A 364 2.51 5.91 8.29
C TRP A 364 3.77 6.04 7.47
N PHE A 365 4.09 5.01 6.69
CA PHE A 365 5.18 5.08 5.72
C PHE A 365 4.66 5.71 4.44
N VAL A 366 5.21 6.87 4.09
CA VAL A 366 4.82 7.66 2.92
C VAL A 366 6.06 8.09 2.16
N ASP A 367 6.02 8.00 0.84
CA ASP A 367 6.95 8.62 -0.09
C ASP A 367 6.25 8.72 -1.46
N ALA A 368 6.93 9.30 -2.45
CA ALA A 368 6.35 9.48 -3.75
C ALA A 368 7.37 9.50 -4.89
N ASN A 369 6.87 9.30 -6.09
CA ASN A 369 7.61 9.47 -7.35
C ASN A 369 7.00 10.63 -8.12
N LEU A 370 7.78 11.66 -8.42
CA LEU A 370 7.34 12.80 -9.22
C LEU A 370 7.68 12.55 -10.69
N HIS A 371 6.67 12.19 -11.47
CA HIS A 371 6.74 11.91 -12.90
C HIS A 371 6.65 13.22 -13.70
N LEU A 372 7.65 13.50 -14.53
CA LEU A 372 7.78 14.72 -15.31
C LEU A 372 7.85 14.43 -16.82
N TRP A 373 7.07 15.19 -17.59
CA TRP A 373 7.21 15.24 -19.05
C TRP A 373 7.87 16.55 -19.45
N VAL A 374 8.88 16.44 -20.29
CA VAL A 374 9.82 17.53 -20.56
C VAL A 374 9.82 17.84 -22.05
N ASP A 375 9.70 19.13 -22.37
CA ASP A 375 9.68 19.62 -23.74
C ASP A 375 11.10 19.59 -24.32
N ARG A 376 11.31 18.81 -25.39
CA ARG A 376 12.62 18.59 -26.01
C ARG A 376 12.89 19.52 -27.20
N GLU A 377 11.88 20.23 -27.69
CA GLU A 377 12.06 21.18 -28.80
C GLU A 377 12.66 22.49 -28.27
N GLY A 378 13.99 22.56 -28.26
CA GLY A 378 14.84 23.77 -28.29
C GLY A 378 14.49 24.92 -27.32
N GLU A 379 15.24 25.02 -26.21
CA GLU A 379 15.51 26.23 -25.40
C GLU A 379 14.32 27.02 -24.80
N LYS A 380 13.06 26.65 -25.04
CA LYS A 380 11.92 27.39 -24.45
C LYS A 380 11.64 26.92 -23.04
N THR A 381 11.93 27.79 -22.07
CA THR A 381 11.34 27.73 -20.74
C THR A 381 9.82 27.66 -20.88
N THR A 382 9.23 26.67 -20.23
CA THR A 382 7.78 26.57 -20.12
C THR A 382 7.30 27.69 -19.21
N GLU A 383 6.23 28.36 -19.60
CA GLU A 383 5.56 29.35 -18.75
C GLU A 383 4.30 28.73 -18.15
N GLY A 384 3.95 29.11 -16.94
CA GLY A 384 2.69 28.67 -16.36
C GLY A 384 2.24 29.54 -15.22
N LYS A 385 0.98 29.35 -14.83
CA LYS A 385 0.41 30.04 -13.68
C LYS A 385 -0.71 29.22 -13.06
N LEU A 386 -0.68 29.11 -11.73
CA LEU A 386 -1.82 28.66 -10.95
C LEU A 386 -2.94 29.71 -11.02
N VAL A 387 -4.12 29.28 -11.47
CA VAL A 387 -5.31 30.13 -11.62
C VAL A 387 -6.19 30.07 -10.37
N ALA A 388 -6.46 28.86 -9.88
CA ALA A 388 -7.30 28.65 -8.71
C ALA A 388 -6.87 27.40 -7.94
N HIS A 389 -7.03 27.45 -6.62
CA HIS A 389 -6.93 26.27 -5.77
C HIS A 389 -7.98 26.35 -4.66
N GLY A 390 -8.44 25.20 -4.18
CA GLY A 390 -9.40 25.10 -3.10
C GLY A 390 -9.39 23.71 -2.49
N SER A 391 -9.59 23.64 -1.17
CA SER A 391 -9.63 22.39 -0.44
C SER A 391 -10.55 22.52 0.77
N GLU A 392 -11.42 21.54 0.98
CA GLU A 392 -12.35 21.51 2.12
C GLU A 392 -12.50 20.08 2.64
N LEU A 393 -12.38 19.91 3.97
CA LEU A 393 -12.63 18.65 4.68
C LEU A 393 -13.83 18.85 5.60
N GLY A 394 -14.88 18.04 5.41
CA GLY A 394 -16.00 17.92 6.33
C GLY A 394 -15.92 16.61 7.08
N LEU A 395 -16.00 16.66 8.41
CA LEU A 395 -16.03 15.50 9.30
C LEU A 395 -17.33 15.48 10.11
N THR A 396 -17.90 14.31 10.29
CA THR A 396 -19.00 14.07 11.21
C THR A 396 -18.72 12.84 12.04
N SER A 397 -19.07 12.88 13.32
CA SER A 397 -18.95 11.75 14.22
C SER A 397 -20.14 11.74 15.17
N ASP A 398 -20.70 10.56 15.38
CA ASP A 398 -21.76 10.30 16.36
C ASP A 398 -21.43 9.03 17.13
N ALA A 399 -21.68 9.05 18.43
CA ALA A 399 -21.34 7.96 19.34
C ALA A 399 -22.45 7.78 20.37
N ASN A 400 -23.00 6.57 20.45
CA ASN A 400 -24.02 6.20 21.42
C ASN A 400 -23.64 4.89 22.09
N PHE A 401 -23.34 4.93 23.38
CA PHE A 401 -22.84 3.76 24.10
C PHE A 401 -23.28 3.74 25.57
N THR A 402 -23.28 2.56 26.16
CA THR A 402 -23.51 2.31 27.59
C THR A 402 -22.52 1.26 28.05
N GLY A 403 -21.55 1.68 28.86
CA GLY A 403 -20.37 0.88 29.16
C GLY A 403 -19.65 0.47 27.86
N LEU A 404 -19.28 -0.81 27.76
CA LEU A 404 -18.54 -1.34 26.62
C LEU A 404 -19.40 -1.62 25.38
N ASN A 405 -20.73 -1.59 25.48
CA ASN A 405 -21.61 -1.75 24.33
C ASN A 405 -21.90 -0.39 23.71
N GLY A 406 -21.82 -0.28 22.39
CA GLY A 406 -22.02 1.02 21.73
C GLY A 406 -22.08 0.93 20.22
N LYS A 407 -22.57 2.01 19.62
CA LYS A 407 -22.60 2.21 18.19
C LYS A 407 -21.97 3.56 17.86
N PHE A 408 -21.12 3.57 16.84
CA PHE A 408 -20.36 4.73 16.38
C PHE A 408 -20.57 4.90 14.89
N GLU A 409 -20.81 6.13 14.47
CA GLU A 409 -20.92 6.50 13.06
C GLU A 409 -19.90 7.62 12.79
N THR A 410 -19.07 7.44 11.76
CA THR A 410 -18.10 8.44 11.31
C THR A 410 -18.31 8.70 9.83
N GLY A 411 -18.56 9.96 9.48
CA GLY A 411 -18.65 10.43 8.10
C GLY A 411 -17.50 11.37 7.77
N ALA A 412 -17.04 11.33 6.54
CA ALA A 412 -16.13 12.34 6.03
C ALA A 412 -16.41 12.65 4.55
N SER A 413 -16.12 13.89 4.17
CA SER A 413 -16.13 14.34 2.78
C SER A 413 -14.93 15.25 2.54
N ARG A 414 -14.29 15.12 1.38
CA ARG A 414 -13.16 15.98 0.99
C ARG A 414 -13.37 16.44 -0.44
N TRP A 415 -13.04 17.69 -0.70
CA TRP A 415 -12.89 18.23 -2.04
C TRP A 415 -11.54 18.93 -2.14
N VAL A 416 -10.80 18.63 -3.20
CA VAL A 416 -9.56 19.34 -3.58
C VAL A 416 -9.70 19.71 -5.04
N SER A 417 -9.39 20.95 -5.41
CA SER A 417 -9.35 21.41 -6.80
C SER A 417 -8.15 22.30 -7.02
N THR A 418 -7.43 22.06 -8.11
CA THR A 418 -6.37 22.94 -8.62
C THR A 418 -6.61 23.19 -10.10
N GLU A 419 -6.42 24.44 -10.54
CA GLU A 419 -6.57 24.84 -11.92
C GLU A 419 -5.44 25.79 -12.28
N GLY A 420 -4.76 25.53 -13.39
CA GLY A 420 -3.67 26.37 -13.88
C GLY A 420 -3.39 26.10 -15.35
N TRP A 421 -2.58 26.94 -15.97
CA TRP A 421 -2.19 26.77 -17.37
C TRP A 421 -0.68 26.66 -17.51
N VAL A 422 -0.27 25.95 -18.56
CA VAL A 422 1.11 25.68 -18.92
C VAL A 422 1.26 25.89 -20.43
N LYS A 423 2.25 26.66 -20.85
CA LYS A 423 2.56 26.98 -22.24
C LYS A 423 3.91 26.37 -22.63
N SER A 424 3.87 25.44 -23.58
CA SER A 424 5.03 24.71 -24.12
C SER A 424 4.98 24.67 -25.65
N SER A 425 5.90 23.94 -26.29
CA SER A 425 5.84 23.64 -27.74
C SER A 425 4.53 22.94 -28.14
N ASN A 426 3.92 22.19 -27.21
CA ASN A 426 2.63 21.53 -27.40
C ASN A 426 1.42 22.49 -27.34
N GLY A 427 1.66 23.80 -27.17
CA GLY A 427 0.64 24.83 -27.04
C GLY A 427 0.38 25.26 -25.59
N ASN A 428 -0.67 26.06 -25.42
CA ASN A 428 -1.13 26.52 -24.11
C ASN A 428 -2.26 25.59 -23.62
N ILE A 429 -2.01 24.86 -22.55
CA ILE A 429 -2.93 23.87 -21.98
C ILE A 429 -3.32 24.33 -20.59
N THR A 430 -4.60 24.61 -20.39
CA THR A 430 -5.16 24.77 -19.05
C THR A 430 -5.56 23.39 -18.52
N THR A 431 -5.04 23.03 -17.35
CA THR A 431 -5.37 21.77 -16.67
C THR A 431 -6.12 22.08 -15.38
N ARG A 432 -7.20 21.35 -15.14
CA ARG A 432 -7.91 21.33 -13.85
C ARG A 432 -7.94 19.92 -13.30
N PHE A 433 -7.49 19.76 -12.06
CA PHE A 433 -7.55 18.53 -11.30
C PHE A 433 -8.56 18.69 -10.17
N ASP A 434 -9.58 17.82 -10.14
CA ASP A 434 -10.58 17.75 -9.07
C ASP A 434 -10.52 16.38 -8.40
N GLN A 435 -10.38 16.36 -7.08
CA GLN A 435 -10.60 15.18 -6.25
C GLN A 435 -11.85 15.35 -5.41
N ARG A 436 -12.67 14.31 -5.33
CA ARG A 436 -13.86 14.24 -4.48
C ARG A 436 -13.89 12.94 -3.72
N PHE A 437 -14.12 13.04 -2.42
CA PHE A 437 -14.12 11.87 -1.54
C PHE A 437 -15.39 11.84 -0.68
N SER A 438 -15.88 10.63 -0.42
CA SER A 438 -17.00 10.37 0.48
C SER A 438 -16.76 9.09 1.27
N TYR A 439 -16.84 9.19 2.59
CA TYR A 439 -16.52 8.14 3.54
C TYR A 439 -17.62 7.96 4.56
N SER A 440 -17.88 6.71 4.91
CA SER A 440 -18.76 6.32 6.01
C SER A 440 -18.19 5.10 6.72
N ASN A 441 -18.16 5.13 8.05
CA ASN A 441 -17.84 3.98 8.88
C ASN A 441 -18.91 3.86 9.97
N SER A 442 -19.50 2.67 10.06
CA SER A 442 -20.43 2.27 11.12
C SER A 442 -19.76 1.16 11.93
N MET A 443 -19.56 1.40 13.21
CA MET A 443 -18.94 0.46 14.15
C MET A 443 -19.90 0.14 15.28
N GLU A 444 -20.00 -1.12 15.67
CA GLU A 444 -20.84 -1.59 16.75
C GLU A 444 -20.05 -2.52 17.67
N MET A 445 -20.00 -2.17 18.94
CA MET A 445 -19.49 -2.99 20.04
C MET A 445 -20.63 -3.65 20.78
N GLY A 446 -20.55 -4.96 20.93
CA GLY A 446 -21.56 -5.77 21.60
C GLY A 446 -20.94 -6.81 22.53
N LYS A 447 -21.81 -7.51 23.27
CA LYS A 447 -21.42 -8.57 24.23
C LYS A 447 -20.42 -8.09 25.30
N GLY A 448 -20.59 -6.87 25.79
CA GLY A 448 -19.71 -6.31 26.80
C GLY A 448 -18.29 -6.05 26.29
N GLY A 449 -18.13 -5.78 24.99
CA GLY A 449 -16.84 -5.51 24.36
C GLY A 449 -16.24 -6.70 23.60
N ASP A 450 -16.77 -7.91 23.78
CA ASP A 450 -16.21 -9.13 23.18
C ASP A 450 -16.43 -9.23 21.66
N SER A 451 -17.39 -8.47 21.12
CA SER A 451 -17.71 -8.49 19.69
C SER A 451 -17.67 -7.12 19.07
N GLN A 452 -17.09 -7.03 17.87
CA GLN A 452 -17.02 -5.81 17.07
C GLN A 452 -17.56 -6.07 15.66
N ARG A 453 -18.38 -5.16 15.16
CA ARG A 453 -18.81 -5.10 13.75
C ARG A 453 -18.36 -3.78 13.17
N VAL A 454 -17.74 -3.80 11.99
CA VAL A 454 -17.37 -2.60 11.23
C VAL A 454 -17.93 -2.71 9.81
N LYS A 455 -18.54 -1.64 9.34
CA LYS A 455 -18.90 -1.44 7.93
C LYS A 455 -18.35 -0.12 7.46
N GLN A 456 -17.33 -0.17 6.62
CA GLN A 456 -16.68 0.99 6.03
C GLN A 456 -16.93 1.06 4.53
N ARG A 457 -17.16 2.26 4.01
CA ARG A 457 -17.19 2.57 2.59
C ARG A 457 -16.43 3.85 2.33
N CYS A 458 -15.58 3.82 1.32
CA CYS A 458 -14.87 4.98 0.80
C CYS A 458 -15.12 5.05 -0.71
N ASN A 459 -15.50 6.22 -1.21
CA ASN A 459 -15.60 6.52 -2.63
C ASN A 459 -14.67 7.69 -2.94
N VAL A 460 -13.81 7.51 -3.95
CA VAL A 460 -12.88 8.53 -4.44
C VAL A 460 -13.16 8.77 -5.92
N SER A 461 -13.23 10.02 -6.34
CA SER A 461 -13.38 10.41 -7.74
C SER A 461 -12.33 11.46 -8.08
N ASP A 462 -11.40 11.08 -8.94
CA ASP A 462 -10.37 11.97 -9.48
C ASP A 462 -10.73 12.33 -10.92
N LYS A 463 -10.64 13.61 -11.28
CA LYS A 463 -10.92 14.10 -12.63
C LYS A 463 -9.85 15.08 -13.06
N VAL A 464 -9.25 14.83 -14.23
CA VAL A 464 -8.39 15.78 -14.93
C VAL A 464 -9.13 16.28 -16.17
N SER A 465 -9.25 17.60 -16.29
CA SER A 465 -9.85 18.27 -17.45
C SER A 465 -8.83 19.17 -18.12
N PHE A 466 -8.82 19.17 -19.45
CA PHE A 466 -7.92 19.98 -20.26
C PHE A 466 -8.73 20.97 -21.10
N SER A 467 -8.40 22.26 -21.02
CA SER A 467 -8.93 23.30 -21.91
C SER A 467 -7.83 23.62 -22.92
N GLY A 468 -8.11 23.42 -24.22
CA GLY A 468 -7.13 23.60 -25.29
C GLY A 468 -6.69 22.31 -26.00
N GLY A 469 -7.10 21.12 -25.52
CA GLY A 469 -6.93 19.85 -26.25
C GLY A 469 -7.05 18.60 -25.38
N GLY A 470 -7.54 17.50 -25.96
CA GLY A 470 -7.59 16.16 -25.34
C GLY A 470 -8.89 15.83 -24.56
N PRO A 471 -9.26 14.54 -24.43
CA PRO A 471 -10.42 14.14 -23.64
C PRO A 471 -10.14 14.23 -22.14
N SER A 472 -11.14 14.64 -21.35
CA SER A 472 -11.05 14.56 -19.89
C SER A 472 -10.85 13.12 -19.41
N LEU A 473 -10.08 12.96 -18.34
CA LEU A 473 -9.82 11.69 -17.69
C LEU A 473 -10.52 11.68 -16.34
N ARG A 474 -11.23 10.61 -16.01
CA ARG A 474 -11.85 10.43 -14.69
C ARG A 474 -11.62 9.02 -14.20
N SER A 475 -11.23 8.87 -12.93
CA SER A 475 -11.18 7.60 -12.22
C SER A 475 -12.13 7.65 -11.04
N THR A 476 -12.87 6.57 -10.80
CA THR A 476 -13.66 6.40 -9.58
C THR A 476 -13.24 5.12 -8.89
N ASN A 477 -12.78 5.24 -7.65
CA ASN A 477 -12.44 4.13 -6.79
C ASN A 477 -13.51 3.95 -5.70
N ARG A 478 -13.83 2.69 -5.38
CA ARG A 478 -14.72 2.34 -4.29
C ARG A 478 -14.07 1.26 -3.45
N PHE A 479 -13.90 1.55 -2.16
CA PHE A 479 -13.34 0.63 -1.18
C PHE A 479 -14.42 0.27 -0.16
N SER A 480 -14.44 -0.99 0.27
CA SER A 480 -15.37 -1.44 1.32
C SER A 480 -14.74 -2.47 2.23
N VAL A 481 -15.00 -2.33 3.53
CA VAL A 481 -14.63 -3.31 4.56
C VAL A 481 -15.90 -3.65 5.34
N GLU A 482 -16.21 -4.93 5.43
CA GLU A 482 -17.20 -5.45 6.38
C GLU A 482 -16.50 -6.47 7.28
N LEU A 483 -16.29 -6.12 8.55
CA LEU A 483 -15.59 -6.96 9.52
C LEU A 483 -16.55 -7.33 10.66
N TYR A 484 -16.47 -8.58 11.09
CA TYR A 484 -17.03 -9.06 12.33
C TYR A 484 -15.98 -9.86 13.09
N THR A 485 -15.77 -9.51 14.35
CA THR A 485 -14.94 -10.28 15.29
C THR A 485 -15.76 -10.63 16.53
N ASP A 486 -15.46 -11.79 17.11
CA ASP A 486 -16.03 -12.27 18.37
C ASP A 486 -14.93 -12.98 19.14
N SER A 487 -14.74 -12.62 20.40
CA SER A 487 -13.78 -13.26 21.29
C SER A 487 -14.49 -14.04 22.40
N LYS A 488 -13.92 -15.18 22.79
CA LYS A 488 -14.43 -16.00 23.90
C LYS A 488 -13.27 -16.62 24.67
N ALA A 489 -13.38 -16.65 26.00
CA ALA A 489 -12.45 -17.37 26.84
C ALA A 489 -12.47 -18.88 26.52
N GLY A 490 -11.30 -19.45 26.27
CA GLY A 490 -11.07 -20.88 26.09
C GLY A 490 -10.50 -21.57 27.34
N ARG A 491 -10.00 -22.79 27.19
CA ARG A 491 -9.32 -23.53 28.27
C ARG A 491 -7.83 -23.17 28.32
N ASN A 492 -7.16 -23.38 29.44
CA ASN A 492 -5.70 -23.17 29.57
C ASN A 492 -5.23 -21.76 29.15
N ASN A 493 -5.96 -20.72 29.54
CA ASN A 493 -5.66 -19.32 29.20
C ASN A 493 -5.60 -19.03 27.69
N THR A 494 -6.31 -19.82 26.87
CA THR A 494 -6.48 -19.52 25.44
C THR A 494 -7.67 -18.60 25.21
N VAL A 495 -7.65 -17.82 24.13
CA VAL A 495 -8.79 -17.07 23.60
C VAL A 495 -9.19 -17.66 22.26
N LEU A 496 -10.49 -17.91 22.06
CA LEU A 496 -11.06 -18.26 20.76
C LEU A 496 -11.53 -16.99 20.06
N LEU A 497 -11.07 -16.76 18.84
CA LEU A 497 -11.42 -15.60 18.02
C LEU A 497 -12.12 -16.06 16.75
N GLU A 498 -13.37 -15.66 16.57
CA GLU A 498 -14.11 -15.80 15.30
C GLU A 498 -13.91 -14.55 14.46
N THR A 499 -13.69 -14.72 13.16
CA THR A 499 -13.54 -13.63 12.21
C THR A 499 -14.41 -13.88 10.98
N ARG A 500 -15.14 -12.86 10.53
CA ARG A 500 -15.76 -12.81 9.20
C ARG A 500 -15.42 -11.49 8.56
N LEU A 501 -14.97 -11.53 7.32
CA LEU A 501 -14.50 -10.37 6.60
C LEU A 501 -15.04 -10.37 5.16
N ALA A 502 -15.43 -9.20 4.67
CA ALA A 502 -15.53 -8.92 3.25
C ALA A 502 -14.72 -7.65 2.94
N LEU A 503 -13.77 -7.77 2.02
CA LEU A 503 -12.91 -6.69 1.54
C LEU A 503 -13.18 -6.48 0.05
N GLY A 504 -13.52 -5.25 -0.34
CA GLY A 504 -13.93 -4.92 -1.69
C GLY A 504 -13.14 -3.75 -2.27
N LEU A 505 -12.67 -3.92 -3.51
CA LEU A 505 -12.03 -2.92 -4.34
C LEU A 505 -12.74 -2.84 -5.68
N GLY A 506 -13.23 -1.66 -6.04
CA GLY A 506 -13.78 -1.36 -7.35
C GLY A 506 -13.09 -0.15 -7.97
N ASN A 507 -12.77 -0.22 -9.25
CA ASN A 507 -12.25 0.91 -10.02
C ASN A 507 -13.02 1.04 -11.34
N ARG A 508 -13.30 2.27 -11.77
CA ARG A 508 -13.83 2.57 -13.10
C ARG A 508 -13.04 3.75 -13.66
N ARG A 509 -12.62 3.65 -14.92
CA ARG A 509 -11.94 4.73 -15.63
C ARG A 509 -12.79 5.21 -16.77
N PHE A 510 -12.77 6.52 -17.01
CA PHE A 510 -13.51 7.18 -18.08
C PHE A 510 -12.59 8.09 -18.87
N ARG A 511 -12.81 8.13 -20.18
CA ARG A 511 -12.13 9.03 -21.13
C ARG A 511 -13.19 9.75 -21.95
N GLY A 512 -13.23 11.08 -21.89
CA GLY A 512 -14.24 11.88 -22.61
C GLY A 512 -15.68 11.53 -22.19
N GLY A 513 -15.88 11.10 -20.94
CA GLY A 513 -17.19 10.66 -20.41
C GLY A 513 -17.55 9.19 -20.67
N LYS A 514 -16.84 8.48 -21.55
CA LYS A 514 -17.06 7.06 -21.83
C LYS A 514 -16.26 6.18 -20.88
N GLU A 515 -16.87 5.12 -20.33
CA GLU A 515 -16.15 4.12 -19.52
C GLU A 515 -15.19 3.32 -20.40
N VAL A 516 -13.90 3.35 -20.06
CA VAL A 516 -12.83 2.64 -20.80
C VAL A 516 -12.35 1.39 -20.08
N SER A 517 -12.51 1.31 -18.76
CA SER A 517 -12.20 0.10 -17.99
C SER A 517 -12.96 0.04 -16.68
N ARG A 518 -13.20 -1.18 -16.21
CA ARG A 518 -13.84 -1.50 -14.94
C ARG A 518 -13.15 -2.67 -14.25
N LEU A 519 -12.95 -2.54 -12.95
CA LEU A 519 -12.44 -3.55 -12.05
C LEU A 519 -13.44 -3.78 -10.91
N GLY A 520 -13.68 -5.05 -10.58
CA GLY A 520 -14.27 -5.47 -9.33
C GLY A 520 -13.45 -6.59 -8.72
N ASN A 521 -13.05 -6.42 -7.47
CA ASN A 521 -12.32 -7.41 -6.68
C ASN A 521 -12.98 -7.51 -5.30
N LEU A 522 -13.50 -8.69 -4.96
CA LEU A 522 -14.20 -8.94 -3.71
C LEU A 522 -13.63 -10.20 -3.06
N GLN A 523 -13.08 -10.04 -1.86
CA GLN A 523 -12.60 -11.11 -1.03
C GLN A 523 -13.54 -11.31 0.16
N ARG A 524 -13.97 -12.53 0.40
CA ARG A 524 -14.78 -12.93 1.57
C ARG A 524 -14.03 -14.01 2.33
N ALA A 525 -13.78 -13.76 3.60
CA ALA A 525 -13.01 -14.65 4.43
C ALA A 525 -13.76 -14.97 5.73
N ARG A 526 -13.54 -16.17 6.26
CA ARG A 526 -14.00 -16.59 7.58
C ARG A 526 -12.95 -17.47 8.23
N GLY A 527 -12.79 -17.34 9.52
CA GLY A 527 -11.85 -18.16 10.26
C GLY A 527 -12.16 -18.17 11.74
N GLU A 528 -11.60 -19.17 12.41
CA GLU A 528 -11.52 -19.24 13.86
C GLU A 528 -10.07 -19.51 14.23
N MET A 529 -9.55 -18.81 15.22
CA MET A 529 -8.22 -19.07 15.75
C MET A 529 -8.25 -19.21 17.27
N VAL A 530 -7.40 -20.11 17.76
CA VAL A 530 -7.13 -20.29 19.19
C VAL A 530 -5.79 -19.66 19.48
N VAL A 531 -5.80 -18.60 20.26
CA VAL A 531 -4.62 -17.81 20.61
C VAL A 531 -4.22 -18.12 22.04
N GLN A 532 -2.92 -18.29 22.28
CA GLN A 532 -2.33 -18.44 23.60
C GLN A 532 -1.16 -17.46 23.73
N GLY A 533 -1.30 -16.44 24.59
CA GLY A 533 -0.41 -15.28 24.56
C GLY A 533 -0.48 -14.61 23.18
N ASP A 534 0.66 -14.45 22.51
CA ASP A 534 0.75 -13.82 21.19
C ASP A 534 0.80 -14.83 20.03
N LEU A 535 0.58 -16.12 20.31
CA LEU A 535 0.76 -17.19 19.33
C LEU A 535 -0.55 -17.87 18.97
N VAL A 536 -0.77 -18.02 17.66
CA VAL A 536 -1.82 -18.89 17.12
C VAL A 536 -1.42 -20.35 17.33
N SER A 537 -2.17 -21.04 18.19
CA SER A 537 -1.95 -22.44 18.56
C SER A 537 -2.79 -23.43 17.73
N GLY A 538 -3.89 -22.94 17.14
CA GLY A 538 -4.88 -23.76 16.46
C GLY A 538 -5.87 -22.90 15.69
N GLY A 539 -6.58 -23.49 14.74
CA GLY A 539 -7.62 -22.76 14.01
C GLY A 539 -7.85 -23.25 12.58
N PHE A 540 -8.74 -22.56 11.89
CA PHE A 540 -9.03 -22.75 10.48
C PHE A 540 -9.25 -21.40 9.81
N GLY A 541 -8.95 -21.34 8.51
CA GLY A 541 -9.21 -20.17 7.67
C GLY A 541 -9.75 -20.60 6.31
N ALA A 542 -10.66 -19.80 5.77
CA ALA A 542 -11.19 -19.99 4.43
C ALA A 542 -11.43 -18.64 3.77
N THR A 543 -10.99 -18.53 2.53
CA THR A 543 -11.08 -17.29 1.75
C THR A 543 -11.63 -17.61 0.37
N LYS A 544 -12.58 -16.82 -0.09
CA LYS A 544 -13.10 -16.81 -1.45
C LYS A 544 -12.84 -15.44 -2.05
N GLN A 545 -12.32 -15.39 -3.26
CA GLN A 545 -12.07 -14.14 -3.97
C GLN A 545 -12.66 -14.20 -5.37
N TRP A 546 -13.40 -13.15 -5.71
CA TRP A 546 -13.92 -12.91 -7.04
C TRP A 546 -13.25 -11.67 -7.63
N TYR A 547 -12.54 -11.86 -8.73
CA TYR A 547 -11.89 -10.82 -9.49
C TYR A 547 -12.50 -10.74 -10.88
N ASN A 548 -12.80 -9.54 -11.35
CA ASN A 548 -13.25 -9.26 -12.70
C ASN A 548 -12.72 -7.92 -13.19
N TYR A 549 -12.11 -7.92 -14.36
CA TYR A 549 -11.59 -6.74 -15.03
C TYR A 549 -11.97 -6.79 -16.51
N GLY A 550 -12.37 -5.65 -17.07
CA GLY A 550 -12.68 -5.53 -18.48
C GLY A 550 -12.71 -4.07 -18.94
N GLY A 551 -12.47 -3.84 -20.22
CA GLY A 551 -12.40 -2.50 -20.80
C GLY A 551 -11.99 -2.51 -22.26
N GLU A 552 -12.01 -1.34 -22.90
CA GLU A 552 -11.52 -1.17 -24.27
C GLU A 552 -9.99 -1.13 -24.34
N GLU A 553 -9.33 -0.72 -23.25
CA GLU A 553 -7.88 -0.52 -23.19
C GLU A 553 -7.10 -1.82 -22.93
N GLU A 554 -7.74 -2.87 -22.43
CA GLU A 554 -7.06 -4.10 -22.02
C GLU A 554 -7.94 -5.36 -22.15
N LYS A 555 -7.31 -6.53 -22.20
CA LYS A 555 -7.99 -7.82 -22.26
C LYS A 555 -8.83 -8.05 -21.00
N CYS A 556 -10.06 -8.53 -21.18
CA CYS A 556 -10.89 -8.96 -20.06
C CYS A 556 -10.22 -10.11 -19.30
N TYR A 557 -10.42 -10.15 -17.99
CA TYR A 557 -9.94 -11.21 -17.13
C TYR A 557 -10.87 -11.38 -15.93
N PHE A 558 -11.18 -12.62 -15.60
CA PHE A 558 -11.86 -12.96 -14.35
C PHE A 558 -11.16 -14.13 -13.67
N ARG A 559 -11.28 -14.19 -12.34
CA ARG A 559 -10.91 -15.34 -11.52
C ARG A 559 -11.86 -15.46 -10.33
N ASP A 560 -12.48 -16.63 -10.17
CA ASP A 560 -13.21 -17.05 -8.97
C ASP A 560 -12.40 -18.16 -8.30
N VAL A 561 -11.78 -17.87 -7.17
CA VAL A 561 -10.90 -18.79 -6.47
C VAL A 561 -11.28 -18.86 -4.99
N SER A 562 -11.14 -20.05 -4.40
CA SER A 562 -11.34 -20.22 -2.97
C SER A 562 -10.38 -21.23 -2.36
N SER A 563 -10.01 -20.96 -1.12
CA SER A 563 -9.16 -21.81 -0.30
C SER A 563 -9.84 -22.17 1.02
N LYS A 564 -9.44 -23.30 1.57
CA LYS A 564 -9.75 -23.73 2.93
C LYS A 564 -8.53 -24.43 3.51
N ASN A 565 -8.06 -23.97 4.67
CA ASN A 565 -6.92 -24.56 5.38
C ASN A 565 -5.74 -24.85 4.44
N TYR A 566 -5.21 -23.80 3.80
CA TYR A 566 -4.06 -23.87 2.88
C TYR A 566 -4.30 -24.56 1.54
N THR A 567 -5.47 -25.17 1.31
CA THR A 567 -5.77 -25.91 0.08
C THR A 567 -6.69 -25.10 -0.81
N ILE A 568 -6.35 -24.96 -2.09
CA ILE A 568 -7.26 -24.44 -3.11
C ILE A 568 -8.36 -25.47 -3.35
N VAL A 569 -9.61 -25.10 -3.10
CA VAL A 569 -10.77 -26.00 -3.26
C VAL A 569 -11.60 -25.67 -4.50
N HIS A 570 -11.40 -24.49 -5.08
CA HIS A 570 -12.00 -24.06 -6.35
C HIS A 570 -11.10 -23.01 -6.99
N ASP A 571 -10.87 -23.09 -8.29
CA ASP A 571 -10.19 -22.04 -9.06
C ASP A 571 -10.70 -22.07 -10.51
N ARG A 572 -11.35 -20.99 -10.92
CA ARG A 572 -11.84 -20.79 -12.27
C ARG A 572 -11.40 -19.43 -12.76
N GLN A 573 -10.57 -19.40 -13.80
CA GLN A 573 -10.12 -18.18 -14.45
C GLN A 573 -10.42 -18.18 -15.94
N GLY A 574 -10.48 -16.99 -16.54
CA GLY A 574 -10.65 -16.86 -17.98
C GLY A 574 -10.54 -15.42 -18.47
N ILE A 575 -10.49 -15.27 -19.79
CA ILE A 575 -10.29 -13.97 -20.47
C ILE A 575 -11.53 -13.49 -21.24
N LYS A 576 -12.70 -14.08 -20.99
CA LYS A 576 -13.93 -13.77 -21.73
C LYS A 576 -14.65 -12.60 -21.08
N CYS A 577 -14.96 -11.57 -21.88
CA CYS A 577 -15.93 -10.55 -21.49
C CYS A 577 -17.33 -11.17 -21.60
N HIS A 578 -18.08 -11.25 -20.50
CA HIS A 578 -19.54 -11.37 -20.62
C HIS A 578 -20.06 -9.99 -21.05
N LYS A 579 -20.62 -9.90 -22.26
CA LYS A 579 -21.32 -8.70 -22.73
C LYS A 579 -22.58 -8.47 -21.92
#